data_AF-A0A8H7VJY5-F1
#
_entry.id   AF-A0A8H7VJY5-F1
#
_cell.length_a   1.000
_cell.length_b   1.000
_cell.length_c   1.000
_cell.angle_alpha   90.00
_cell.angle_beta   90.00
_cell.angle_gamma   90.00
#
_symmetry.space_group_name_H-M   'P 1'
#
loop_
_entity.id
_entity.type
_entity.pdbx_description
1 polymer ?
#
loop_
_entity_poly.entity_id
_entity_poly.type
_entity_poly.pdbx_seq_one_letter_code
_entity_poly.pdbx_strand_id
1 'polypeptide(L)' 'MLDDTERRLNTLFEELNNSEISDGVVQPMLQLVQALQSSDYDTAQRIQVDLVTTRYEECGSWLVGVKRLIDNAKAMA' A
#
# COMPACT_ATOMS: atom_id res chain seq x y z
N MET A 1 14.43 0.15 -8.63
CA MET A 1 13.66 -0.08 -7.37
C MET A 1 12.81 1.13 -7.01
N LEU A 2 13.36 2.35 -7.10
CA LEU A 2 12.58 3.58 -6.98
C LEU A 2 11.56 3.75 -8.13
N ASP A 3 11.97 3.49 -9.39
CA ASP A 3 11.06 3.55 -10.55
C ASP A 3 9.81 2.65 -10.45
N ASP A 4 9.98 1.39 -10.04
CA ASP A 4 8.85 0.46 -9.87
C ASP A 4 7.87 0.95 -8.80
N THR A 5 8.40 1.56 -7.75
CA THR A 5 7.63 2.08 -6.63
C THR A 5 6.86 3.32 -7.05
N GLU A 6 7.53 4.26 -7.70
CA GLU A 6 6.94 5.50 -8.21
C GLU A 6 5.84 5.20 -9.23
N ARG A 7 6.07 4.25 -10.14
CA ARG A 7 5.06 3.84 -11.13
C ARG A 7 3.82 3.23 -10.47
N ARG A 8 3.99 2.42 -9.42
CA ARG A 8 2.87 1.80 -8.69
C ARG A 8 2.11 2.82 -7.85
N LEU A 9 2.80 3.80 -7.26
CA LEU A 9 2.17 4.91 -6.57
C LEU A 9 1.37 5.78 -7.54
N ASN A 10 1.89 6.04 -8.75
CA ASN A 10 1.14 6.75 -9.79
C ASN A 10 -0.16 6.02 -10.13
N THR A 11 -0.12 4.70 -10.37
CA THR A 11 -1.35 3.91 -10.60
C THR A 11 -2.33 4.00 -9.43
N LEU A 12 -1.85 3.92 -8.18
CA LEU A 12 -2.69 4.11 -7.00
C LEU A 12 -3.38 5.48 -7.01
N PHE A 13 -2.65 6.56 -7.32
CA PHE A 13 -3.21 7.90 -7.37
C PHE A 13 -4.22 8.06 -8.52
N GLU A 14 -3.99 7.43 -9.67
CA GLU A 14 -4.94 7.41 -10.78
C GLU A 14 -6.25 6.71 -10.39
N GLU A 15 -6.17 5.52 -9.81
CA GLU A 15 -7.33 4.73 -9.35
C GLU A 15 -8.12 5.48 -8.26
N LEU A 16 -7.42 6.15 -7.34
CA LEU A 16 -8.03 6.96 -6.29
C LEU A 16 -8.71 8.22 -6.86
N ASN A 17 -8.11 8.85 -7.85
CA ASN A 17 -8.68 10.03 -8.52
C ASN A 17 -9.89 9.66 -9.40
N ASN A 18 -9.86 8.49 -10.05
CA ASN A 18 -10.98 7.94 -10.80
C ASN A 18 -12.11 7.41 -9.90
N SER A 19 -11.93 7.39 -8.58
CA SER A 19 -12.86 6.76 -7.62
C SER A 19 -13.15 5.29 -7.93
N GLU A 20 -12.18 4.59 -8.53
CA GLU A 20 -12.24 3.13 -8.73
C GLU A 20 -11.94 2.37 -7.44
N ILE A 21 -11.36 3.06 -6.45
CA ILE A 21 -11.07 2.51 -5.14
C ILE A 21 -12.23 2.78 -4.18
N SER A 22 -12.79 1.71 -3.63
CA SER A 22 -13.82 1.78 -2.58
C SER A 22 -13.27 2.36 -1.26
N ASP A 23 -14.13 3.03 -0.48
CA ASP A 23 -13.77 3.58 0.84
C ASP A 23 -13.18 2.51 1.80
N GLY A 24 -13.61 1.26 1.63
CA GLY A 24 -13.09 0.10 2.35
C GLY A 24 -11.61 -0.22 2.09
N VAL A 25 -11.00 0.32 1.04
CA VAL A 25 -9.57 0.24 0.73
C VAL A 25 -8.84 1.52 1.15
N VAL A 26 -9.48 2.67 0.98
CA VAL A 26 -8.88 3.99 1.29
C VAL A 26 -8.56 4.11 2.78
N GLN A 27 -9.49 3.70 3.66
CA GLN A 27 -9.28 3.73 5.11
C GLN A 27 -8.06 2.92 5.57
N PRO A 28 -7.95 1.62 5.27
CA PRO A 28 -6.76 0.84 5.64
C PRO A 28 -5.49 1.34 4.95
N MET A 29 -5.56 1.87 3.72
CA MET A 29 -4.40 2.52 3.09
C MET A 29 -3.86 3.70 3.89
N LEU A 30 -4.74 4.58 4.36
CA LEU A 30 -4.37 5.70 5.24
C LEU A 30 -3.70 5.19 6.52
N GLN A 31 -4.25 4.15 7.14
CA GLN A 31 -3.65 3.54 8.34
C GLN A 31 -2.27 2.94 8.05
N LEU A 32 -2.09 2.30 6.89
CA LEU A 32 -0.80 1.74 6.48
C LEU A 32 0.26 2.84 6.32
N VAL A 33 -0.09 3.97 5.70
CA VAL A 33 0.82 5.12 5.54
C VAL A 33 1.19 5.72 6.89
N GLN A 34 0.23 5.88 7.80
CA GLN A 34 0.49 6.37 9.16
C GLN A 34 1.41 5.43 9.95
N ALA A 35 1.21 4.12 9.82
CA ALA A 35 2.06 3.12 10.43
C ALA A 35 3.50 3.21 9.90
N LEU A 36 3.67 3.35 8.59
CA LEU A 36 4.99 3.57 7.97
C LEU A 36 5.68 4.84 8.48
N GLN A 37 4.95 5.95 8.61
CA GLN A 37 5.47 7.21 9.14
C GLN A 37 5.90 7.10 10.61
N SER A 38 5.25 6.22 11.37
CA SER A 38 5.58 5.94 12.77
C SER A 38 6.66 4.87 12.94
N SER A 39 7.29 4.42 11.85
CA SER A 39 8.20 3.27 11.81
C SER A 39 7.57 1.95 12.32
N ASP A 40 6.25 1.86 12.31
CA ASP A 40 5.49 0.67 12.70
C ASP A 40 5.26 -0.24 11.47
N TYR A 41 6.35 -0.88 11.04
CA TYR A 41 6.35 -1.75 9.85
C TYR A 41 5.51 -3.03 10.05
N ASP A 42 5.31 -3.46 11.29
CA ASP A 42 4.52 -4.67 11.60
C ASP A 42 3.04 -4.40 11.37
N THR A 43 2.54 -3.27 11.87
CA THR A 43 1.17 -2.81 11.60
C THR A 43 0.95 -2.56 10.10
N ALA A 44 1.89 -1.90 9.42
CA ALA A 44 1.82 -1.66 7.98
C ALA A 44 1.74 -2.96 7.18
N GLN A 45 2.58 -3.96 7.52
CA GLN A 45 2.57 -5.27 6.86
C GLN A 45 1.24 -6.01 7.11
N ARG A 46 0.68 -5.92 8.32
CA ARG A 46 -0.57 -6.58 8.66
C ARG A 46 -1.75 -6.03 7.87
N ILE A 47 -1.83 -4.71 7.74
CA ILE A 47 -2.86 -4.03 6.94
C ILE A 47 -2.69 -4.37 5.44
N GLN A 48 -1.45 -4.41 4.95
CA GLN A 48 -1.17 -4.83 3.58
C GLN A 48 -1.66 -6.26 3.31
N VAL A 49 -1.42 -7.19 4.23
CA VAL A 49 -1.88 -8.57 4.07
C VAL A 49 -3.40 -8.64 4.09
N ASP A 50 -4.05 -7.92 5.02
CA ASP A 50 -5.52 -7.87 5.09
C ASP A 50 -6.13 -7.39 3.76
N LEU A 51 -5.62 -6.29 3.21
CA LEU A 51 -6.04 -5.76 1.91
C LEU A 51 -5.79 -6.72 0.76
N VAL A 52 -4.65 -7.43 0.74
CA VAL A 52 -4.37 -8.43 -0.30
C VAL A 52 -5.32 -9.61 -0.21
N THR A 53 -5.82 -9.95 0.98
CA THR A 53 -6.77 -11.07 1.16
C THR A 53 -8.22 -10.67 0.95
N THR A 54 -8.59 -9.42 1.25
CA THR A 54 -9.99 -8.96 1.19
C THR A 54 -10.31 -8.23 -0.12
N ARG A 55 -9.33 -7.57 -0.74
CA ARG A 55 -9.49 -6.63 -1.86
C ARG A 55 -8.40 -6.80 -2.93
N TYR A 56 -7.95 -8.03 -3.15
CA TYR A 56 -6.90 -8.33 -4.14
C TYR A 56 -7.22 -7.79 -5.54
N GLU A 57 -8.48 -7.91 -5.97
CA GLU A 57 -8.90 -7.53 -7.32
C GLU A 57 -8.86 -6.02 -7.55
N GLU A 58 -9.18 -5.21 -6.53
CA GLU A 58 -9.17 -3.75 -6.57
C GLU A 58 -7.75 -3.17 -6.34
N CYS A 59 -6.87 -3.90 -5.64
CA CYS A 59 -5.61 -3.31 -5.15
C CYS A 59 -4.35 -4.02 -5.63
N GLY A 60 -4.47 -5.24 -6.16
CA GLY A 60 -3.36 -6.18 -6.32
C GLY A 60 -2.17 -5.64 -7.13
N SER A 61 -2.42 -4.79 -8.13
CA SER A 61 -1.38 -4.25 -9.01
C SER A 61 -0.38 -3.34 -8.27
N TRP A 62 -0.88 -2.43 -7.43
CA TRP A 62 -0.06 -1.49 -6.67
C TRP A 62 0.29 -1.98 -5.26
N LEU A 63 -0.52 -2.86 -4.64
CA LEU A 63 -0.29 -3.41 -3.29
C LEU A 63 1.01 -4.22 -3.19
N VAL A 64 1.42 -4.90 -4.26
CA VAL A 64 2.71 -5.63 -4.31
C VAL A 64 3.88 -4.65 -4.23
N GLY A 65 3.70 -3.41 -4.71
CA GLY A 65 4.70 -2.34 -4.62
C GLY A 65 4.84 -1.86 -3.20
N VAL A 66 3.69 -1.57 -2.57
CA VAL A 66 3.60 -1.18 -1.16
C VAL A 66 4.25 -2.23 -0.27
N LYS A 67 3.99 -3.53 -0.49
CA LYS A 67 4.64 -4.62 0.27
C LYS A 67 6.16 -4.55 0.19
N ARG A 68 6.71 -4.40 -1.03
CA ARG A 68 8.18 -4.32 -1.24
C ARG A 68 8.77 -3.06 -0.62
N LEU A 69 8.04 -1.95 -0.64
CA LEU A 69 8.39 -0.70 0.04
C LEU A 69 8.52 -0.91 1.54
N ILE A 70 7.52 -1.54 2.17
CA ILE A 70 7.51 -1.83 3.61
C ILE A 70 8.69 -2.73 3.96
N ASP A 71 8.89 -3.81 3.20
CA ASP A 71 9.97 -4.77 3.44
C ASP A 71 11.35 -4.12 3.30
N ASN A 72 11.52 -3.26 2.28
CA ASN A 72 12.75 -2.51 2.08
C ASN A 72 12.98 -1.47 3.18
N ALA A 73 11.95 -0.74 3.58
CA ALA A 73 12.02 0.23 4.68
C ALA A 73 12.36 -0.46 6.01
N LYS A 74 11.77 -1.63 6.28
CA LYS A 74 12.08 -2.46 7.44
C LYS A 74 13.51 -3.02 7.40
N ALA A 75 14.03 -3.34 6.22
CA ALA A 75 15.40 -3.83 6.06
C ALA A 75 16.46 -2.71 6.19
N MET A 76 16.07 -1.45 6.01
CA MET A 76 16.94 -0.27 6.13
C MET A 76 16.88 0.40 7.51
N ALA A 77 15.89 0.07 8.32
CA ALA A 77 15.71 0.56 9.70
C ALA A 77 16.44 -0.33 10.72
#